data_AF-A0A1V6BEP7-F1
#
_entry.id   AF-A0A1V6BEP7-F1
#
_cell.length_a   1.000
_cell.length_b   1.000
_cell.length_c   1.000
_cell.angle_alpha   90.00
_cell.angle_beta   90.00
_cell.angle_gamma   90.00
#
_symmetry.space_group_name_H-M   'P 1'
#
loop_
_entity.id
_entity.type
_entity.pdbx_description
1 polymer ?
#
loop_
_entity_poly.entity_id
_entity_poly.type
_entity_poly.pdbx_seq_one_letter_code
_entity_poly.pdbx_strand_id
1 'polypeptide(L)'
;MTSINPYLLTTFGLLFIFLMTTAGAACVFFVRKNLSLSFKRIFLGFAAGVMTAASIWSLLLPAMEQAEAIGNIPWVPATIGFILGGLFLLLIDKIIPHIHMDSKDPEGPPSSFKRQTLLYLAVAIHNIPEGLAVGLAFGLALKNSGDVGLMAVAVGLALGIGLQNFPEGAAISLPMKEEGSTKRRSFLYGMASGAVEPIFGLLGVFLAAVLTPIMPWALAFAAGAMIFVVVEELIPEARLGEHSHMGTFGFMAGFIIMMILDVAFG
;
A
#
# COMPACT_ATOMS: atom_id res chain seq x y z
N MET A 1 25.48 -20.93 7.54
CA MET A 1 24.10 -20.43 7.69
C MET A 1 23.36 -20.85 6.43
N THR A 2 22.29 -21.64 6.55
CA THR A 2 21.50 -22.08 5.38
C THR A 2 20.93 -20.86 4.68
N SER A 3 21.39 -20.58 3.46
CA SER A 3 20.86 -19.50 2.63
C SER A 3 19.37 -19.74 2.41
N ILE A 4 18.52 -18.91 3.01
CA ILE A 4 17.08 -18.96 2.80
C ILE A 4 16.82 -18.76 1.30
N ASN A 5 15.97 -19.60 0.70
CA ASN A 5 15.65 -19.51 -0.72
C ASN A 5 14.98 -18.14 -1.01
N PRO A 6 15.55 -17.30 -1.89
CA PRO A 6 15.04 -15.96 -2.13
C PRO A 6 13.63 -15.96 -2.75
N TYR A 7 13.29 -16.98 -3.54
CA TYR A 7 11.92 -17.14 -4.07
C TYR A 7 10.90 -17.45 -2.96
N LEU A 8 11.32 -18.18 -1.91
CA LEU A 8 10.46 -18.39 -0.73
C LEU A 8 10.25 -17.09 0.03
N LEU A 9 11.29 -16.27 0.22
CA LEU A 9 11.16 -14.95 0.85
C LEU A 9 10.22 -14.04 0.06
N THR A 10 10.34 -14.00 -1.26
CA THR A 10 9.41 -13.25 -2.11
C THR A 10 7.98 -13.74 -1.97
N THR A 11 7.77 -15.06 -1.99
CA THR A 11 6.43 -15.66 -1.82
C THR A 11 5.85 -15.30 -0.45
N PHE A 12 6.65 -15.40 0.61
CA PHE A 12 6.20 -15.02 1.95
C PHE A 12 5.94 -13.52 2.07
N GLY A 13 6.75 -12.66 1.48
CA GLY A 13 6.53 -11.21 1.49
C GLY A 13 5.23 -10.80 0.79
N LEU A 14 4.97 -11.35 -0.39
CA LEU A 14 3.72 -11.09 -1.13
C LEU A 14 2.48 -11.65 -0.42
N LEU A 15 2.60 -12.81 0.23
CA LEU A 15 1.50 -13.36 1.03
C LEU A 15 1.34 -12.64 2.35
N PHE A 16 2.42 -12.12 2.94
CA PHE A 16 2.40 -11.46 4.24
C PHE A 16 1.52 -10.22 4.22
N ILE A 17 1.68 -9.34 3.21
CA ILE A 17 0.86 -8.13 3.07
C ILE A 17 -0.64 -8.50 3.00
N PHE A 18 -0.99 -9.47 2.15
CA PHE A 18 -2.36 -9.96 2.01
C PHE A 18 -2.92 -10.57 3.30
N LEU A 19 -2.10 -11.35 3.99
CA LEU A 19 -2.47 -11.97 5.26
C LEU A 19 -2.70 -10.91 6.34
N MET A 20 -1.97 -9.81 6.32
CA MET A 20 -2.18 -8.70 7.25
C MET A 20 -3.49 -7.96 6.96
N THR A 21 -3.82 -7.67 5.70
CA THR A 21 -5.15 -7.14 5.32
C THR A 21 -6.26 -8.08 5.76
N THR A 22 -6.08 -9.38 5.52
CA THR A 22 -7.04 -10.42 5.92
C THR A 22 -7.19 -10.51 7.44
N ALA A 23 -6.09 -10.43 8.19
CA ALA A 23 -6.08 -10.44 9.65
C ALA A 23 -6.76 -9.18 10.22
N GLY A 24 -6.52 -8.02 9.61
CA GLY A 24 -7.24 -6.78 9.87
C GLY A 24 -8.75 -6.96 9.70
N ALA A 25 -9.16 -7.49 8.55
CA ALA A 25 -10.57 -7.76 8.24
C ALA A 25 -11.22 -8.76 9.21
N ALA A 26 -10.45 -9.70 9.79
CA ALA A 26 -10.94 -10.64 10.78
C ALA A 26 -11.33 -9.98 12.12
N CYS A 27 -10.91 -8.73 12.38
CA CYS A 27 -11.31 -7.98 13.56
C CYS A 27 -12.84 -7.88 13.72
N VAL A 28 -13.60 -7.90 12.61
CA VAL A 28 -15.07 -7.89 12.61
C VAL A 28 -15.72 -9.04 13.41
N PHE A 29 -14.99 -10.15 13.61
CA PHE A 29 -15.49 -11.25 14.42
C PHE A 29 -15.40 -10.98 15.93
N PHE A 30 -14.39 -10.22 16.36
CA PHE A 30 -14.04 -10.00 17.76
C PHE A 30 -14.50 -8.64 18.29
N VAL A 31 -14.43 -7.61 17.45
CA VAL A 31 -14.80 -6.24 17.79
C VAL A 31 -16.32 -6.12 17.83
N ARG A 32 -16.85 -5.79 19.02
CA ARG A 32 -18.30 -5.66 19.27
C ARG A 32 -18.81 -4.22 19.21
N LYS A 33 -17.90 -3.23 19.24
CA LYS A 33 -18.20 -1.79 19.28
C LYS A 33 -17.37 -1.08 18.21
N ASN A 34 -17.88 0.04 17.73
CA ASN A 34 -17.22 0.86 16.73
C ASN A 34 -15.81 1.27 17.18
N LEU A 35 -14.87 1.37 16.23
CA LEU A 35 -13.57 1.98 16.50
C LEU A 35 -13.79 3.43 16.92
N SER A 36 -13.09 3.90 17.96
CA SER A 36 -13.16 5.32 18.30
C SER A 36 -12.52 6.13 17.18
N LEU A 37 -13.04 7.33 16.95
CA LEU A 37 -12.50 8.25 15.93
C LEU A 37 -10.99 8.49 16.13
N SER A 38 -10.52 8.54 17.38
CA SER A 38 -9.09 8.65 17.70
C SER A 38 -8.27 7.47 17.18
N PHE A 39 -8.77 6.24 17.33
CA PHE A 39 -8.10 5.04 16.81
C PHE A 39 -8.07 5.03 15.28
N LYS A 40 -9.20 5.38 14.63
CA LYS A 40 -9.25 5.51 13.17
C LYS A 40 -8.21 6.52 12.68
N ARG A 41 -8.11 7.69 13.31
CA ARG A 41 -7.12 8.72 12.97
C ARG A 41 -5.68 8.24 13.14
N ILE A 42 -5.36 7.54 14.24
CA ILE A 42 -4.02 6.97 14.45
C ILE A 42 -3.67 6.00 13.31
N PHE A 43 -4.58 5.10 12.97
CA PHE A 43 -4.37 4.07 11.96
C PHE A 43 -4.18 4.65 10.56
N LEU A 44 -5.04 5.58 10.14
CA LEU A 44 -4.89 6.25 8.85
C LEU A 44 -3.63 7.12 8.80
N GLY A 45 -3.32 7.82 9.90
CA GLY A 45 -2.06 8.55 10.03
C GLY A 45 -0.86 7.61 9.89
N PHE A 46 -0.86 6.49 10.61
CA PHE A 46 0.19 5.48 10.57
C PHE A 46 0.41 4.93 9.15
N ALA A 47 -0.67 4.55 8.47
CA ALA A 47 -0.68 4.16 7.06
C ALA A 47 -0.03 5.22 6.16
N ALA A 48 -0.50 6.47 6.25
CA ALA A 48 0.07 7.59 5.50
C ALA A 48 1.57 7.76 5.76
N GLY A 49 2.01 7.61 7.02
CA GLY A 49 3.41 7.70 7.41
C GLY A 49 4.27 6.60 6.79
N VAL A 50 3.82 5.35 6.91
CA VAL A 50 4.49 4.18 6.32
C VAL A 50 4.61 4.34 4.81
N MET A 51 3.51 4.61 4.12
CA MET A 51 3.49 4.72 2.65
C MET A 51 4.34 5.90 2.15
N THR A 52 4.37 7.02 2.87
CA THR A 52 5.24 8.15 2.53
C THR A 52 6.71 7.77 2.62
N ALA A 53 7.12 7.16 3.73
CA ALA A 53 8.50 6.74 3.92
C ALA A 53 8.90 5.65 2.91
N ALA A 54 8.06 4.63 2.70
CA ALA A 54 8.28 3.59 1.71
C ALA A 54 8.46 4.16 0.29
N SER A 55 7.66 5.16 -0.07
CA SER A 55 7.75 5.84 -1.37
C SER A 55 9.10 6.53 -1.58
N ILE A 56 9.69 7.09 -0.52
CA ILE A 56 10.96 7.81 -0.58
C ILE A 56 12.13 6.82 -0.59
N TRP A 57 12.26 6.03 0.48
CA TRP A 57 13.44 5.22 0.72
C TRP A 57 13.42 3.90 -0.04
N SER A 58 12.28 3.21 -0.07
CA SER A 58 12.23 1.87 -0.67
C SER A 58 11.94 1.89 -2.17
N LEU A 59 11.56 3.05 -2.73
CA LEU A 59 11.17 3.16 -4.14
C LEU A 59 11.87 4.29 -4.91
N LEU A 60 11.70 5.56 -4.54
CA LEU A 60 12.28 6.68 -5.30
C LEU A 60 13.81 6.68 -5.26
N LEU A 61 14.39 6.41 -4.10
CA LEU A 61 15.85 6.34 -3.96
C LEU A 61 16.43 5.15 -4.79
N PRO A 62 15.94 3.90 -4.65
CA PRO A 62 16.31 2.79 -5.53
C PRO A 62 16.05 3.06 -7.01
N ALA A 63 14.99 3.78 -7.36
CA ALA A 63 14.72 4.16 -8.74
C ALA A 63 15.84 5.05 -9.32
N MET A 64 16.28 6.05 -8.55
CA MET A 64 17.37 6.96 -8.93
C MET A 64 18.70 6.22 -9.03
N GLU A 65 19.03 5.35 -8.06
CA GLU A 65 20.24 4.54 -8.06
C GLU A 65 20.29 3.59 -9.27
N GLN A 66 19.17 2.92 -9.55
CA GLN A 66 19.03 2.03 -10.71
C GLN A 66 19.14 2.78 -12.04
N ALA A 67 18.67 4.02 -12.09
CA ALA A 67 18.82 4.88 -13.26
C ALA A 67 20.28 5.27 -13.48
N GLU A 68 20.99 5.65 -12.41
CA GLU A 68 22.41 5.98 -12.47
C GLU A 68 23.24 4.78 -12.94
N ALA A 69 22.95 3.60 -12.40
CA ALA A 69 23.64 2.35 -12.72
C ALA A 69 23.54 1.96 -14.21
N ILE A 70 22.48 2.38 -14.91
CA ILE A 70 22.29 2.14 -16.34
C ILE A 70 22.68 3.35 -17.22
N GLY A 71 23.33 4.37 -16.64
CA GLY A 71 23.83 5.55 -17.35
C GLY A 71 22.77 6.62 -17.65
N ASN A 72 21.57 6.54 -17.05
CA ASN A 72 20.55 7.58 -17.15
C ASN A 72 20.79 8.69 -16.11
N ILE A 73 20.20 9.86 -16.35
CA ILE A 73 20.17 10.94 -15.35
C ILE A 73 19.16 10.56 -14.25
N PRO A 74 19.55 10.41 -12.98
CA PRO A 74 18.72 9.77 -11.95
C PRO A 74 17.33 10.37 -11.75
N TRP A 75 17.23 11.70 -11.73
CA TRP A 75 15.97 12.39 -11.46
C TRP A 75 14.93 12.27 -12.58
N VAL A 76 15.34 11.91 -13.81
CA VAL A 76 14.46 11.83 -14.99
C VAL A 76 13.43 10.70 -14.85
N PRO A 77 13.82 9.41 -14.71
CA PRO A 77 12.85 8.33 -14.49
C PRO A 77 12.10 8.48 -13.17
N ALA A 78 12.76 9.02 -12.13
CA ALA A 78 12.11 9.30 -10.85
C ALA A 78 10.93 10.27 -11.01
N THR A 79 11.14 11.39 -11.70
CA THR A 79 10.10 12.41 -11.88
C THR A 79 8.99 11.94 -12.82
N ILE A 80 9.35 11.37 -13.96
CA ILE A 80 8.36 10.96 -14.97
C ILE A 80 7.55 9.77 -14.45
N GLY A 81 8.21 8.75 -13.88
CA GLY A 81 7.53 7.61 -13.29
C GLY A 81 6.57 8.05 -12.19
N PHE A 82 7.02 8.90 -11.26
CA PHE A 82 6.20 9.43 -10.18
C PHE A 82 4.94 10.15 -10.68
N ILE A 83 5.08 11.04 -11.67
CA ILE A 83 3.93 11.73 -12.27
C ILE A 83 2.98 10.73 -12.95
N LEU A 84 3.51 9.77 -13.70
CA LEU A 84 2.69 8.76 -14.36
C LEU A 84 1.95 7.85 -13.37
N GLY A 85 2.57 7.53 -12.23
CA GLY A 85 1.94 6.78 -11.15
C GLY A 85 0.75 7.51 -10.53
N GLY A 86 0.94 8.80 -10.20
CA GLY A 86 -0.14 9.64 -9.69
C GLY A 86 -1.26 9.85 -10.73
N LEU A 87 -0.90 10.12 -11.99
CA LEU A 87 -1.88 10.25 -13.08
C LEU A 87 -2.63 8.94 -13.34
N PHE A 88 -1.98 7.79 -13.19
CA PHE A 88 -2.62 6.49 -13.32
C PHE A 88 -3.69 6.33 -12.25
N LEU A 89 -3.39 6.59 -10.97
CA LEU A 89 -4.43 6.52 -9.94
C LEU A 89 -5.52 7.56 -10.12
N LEU A 90 -5.18 8.80 -10.49
CA LEU A 90 -6.17 9.82 -10.82
C LEU A 90 -7.12 9.36 -11.96
N LEU A 91 -6.59 8.61 -12.93
CA LEU A 91 -7.42 8.05 -13.99
C LEU A 91 -8.31 6.93 -13.47
N ILE A 92 -7.78 6.02 -12.65
CA ILE A 92 -8.54 4.94 -12.02
C ILE A 92 -9.67 5.50 -11.16
N ASP A 93 -9.37 6.51 -10.35
CA ASP A 93 -10.29 7.26 -9.50
C ASP A 93 -11.48 7.83 -10.29
N LYS A 94 -11.21 8.39 -11.48
CA LYS A 94 -12.25 8.95 -12.37
C LYS A 94 -13.10 7.91 -13.09
N ILE A 95 -12.61 6.69 -13.29
CA ILE A 95 -13.33 5.65 -14.07
C ILE A 95 -14.02 4.61 -13.19
N ILE A 96 -13.55 4.41 -11.96
CA ILE A 96 -14.14 3.45 -11.04
C ILE A 96 -15.05 4.18 -10.05
N PRO A 97 -16.34 3.84 -9.98
CA PRO A 97 -17.22 4.41 -8.97
C PRO A 97 -16.78 3.92 -7.59
N HIS A 98 -16.55 4.84 -6.67
CA HIS A 98 -16.09 4.51 -5.32
C HIS A 98 -16.61 5.55 -4.31
N ILE A 99 -16.38 5.31 -3.02
CA ILE A 99 -16.78 6.24 -1.95
C ILE A 99 -15.72 6.24 -0.87
N HIS A 100 -15.31 7.43 -0.42
CA HIS A 100 -14.44 7.59 0.74
C HIS A 100 -15.18 7.20 2.02
N MET A 101 -14.46 6.68 3.01
CA MET A 101 -15.06 5.94 4.13
C MET A 101 -16.07 6.79 4.93
N ASP A 102 -15.79 8.08 5.06
CA ASP A 102 -16.64 9.04 5.77
C ASP A 102 -17.44 9.98 4.84
N SER A 103 -17.34 9.82 3.52
CA SER A 103 -18.14 10.59 2.56
C SER A 103 -19.55 9.98 2.40
N LYS A 104 -20.54 10.84 2.13
CA LYS A 104 -21.90 10.41 1.74
C LYS A 104 -22.10 10.37 0.23
N ASP A 105 -21.26 11.09 -0.51
CA ASP A 105 -21.40 11.29 -1.94
C ASP A 105 -20.41 10.37 -2.69
N PRO A 106 -20.89 9.51 -3.61
CA PRO A 106 -20.03 8.71 -4.46
C PRO A 106 -19.20 9.57 -5.42
N GLU A 107 -17.97 9.14 -5.67
CA GLU A 107 -17.06 9.71 -6.67
C GLU A 107 -16.95 8.79 -7.90
N GLY A 108 -16.41 9.32 -9.00
CA GLY A 108 -16.38 8.64 -10.29
C GLY A 108 -17.73 8.64 -11.03
N PRO A 109 -17.94 7.73 -12.00
CA PRO A 109 -19.17 7.71 -12.79
C PRO A 109 -20.39 7.28 -11.95
N PRO A 110 -21.60 7.76 -12.27
CA PRO A 110 -22.81 7.34 -11.57
C PRO A 110 -22.99 5.82 -11.68
N SER A 111 -23.21 5.15 -10.55
CA SER A 111 -23.40 3.70 -10.51
C SER A 111 -24.59 3.31 -9.63
N SER A 112 -25.17 2.14 -9.90
CA SER A 112 -26.22 1.52 -9.07
C SER A 112 -25.62 0.62 -7.98
N PHE A 113 -24.31 0.70 -7.75
CA PHE A 113 -23.63 -0.14 -6.76
C PHE A 113 -24.02 0.25 -5.34
N LYS A 114 -24.08 -0.77 -4.48
CA LYS A 114 -24.29 -0.56 -3.05
C LYS A 114 -23.05 0.10 -2.45
N ARG A 115 -23.23 0.95 -1.44
CA ARG A 115 -22.13 1.61 -0.69
C ARG A 115 -21.01 0.64 -0.29
N GLN A 116 -21.35 -0.58 0.13
CA GLN A 116 -20.35 -1.59 0.49
C GLN A 116 -19.44 -2.02 -0.67
N THR A 117 -20.00 -2.07 -1.89
CA THR A 117 -19.21 -2.34 -3.10
C THR A 117 -18.31 -1.16 -3.42
N LEU A 118 -18.80 0.08 -3.24
CA LEU A 118 -18.00 1.29 -3.44
C LEU A 118 -16.83 1.39 -2.45
N LEU A 119 -17.05 1.05 -1.18
CA LEU A 119 -16.01 0.99 -0.15
C LEU A 119 -14.95 -0.08 -0.47
N TYR A 120 -15.40 -1.26 -0.93
CA TYR A 120 -14.46 -2.30 -1.38
C TYR A 120 -13.65 -1.85 -2.61
N LEU A 121 -14.29 -1.18 -3.57
CA LEU A 121 -13.61 -0.71 -4.78
C LEU A 121 -12.56 0.35 -4.46
N ALA A 122 -12.86 1.29 -3.55
CA ALA A 122 -11.89 2.29 -3.08
C ALA A 122 -10.61 1.60 -2.59
N VAL A 123 -10.74 0.69 -1.62
CA VAL A 123 -9.57 0.04 -1.03
C VAL A 123 -8.89 -0.96 -1.97
N ALA A 124 -9.66 -1.63 -2.84
CA ALA A 124 -9.07 -2.47 -3.87
C ALA A 124 -8.16 -1.68 -4.83
N ILE A 125 -8.46 -0.40 -5.09
CA ILE A 125 -7.60 0.47 -5.90
C ILE A 125 -6.31 0.82 -5.15
N HIS A 126 -6.37 1.07 -3.84
CA HIS A 126 -5.19 1.42 -3.03
C HIS A 126 -4.19 0.28 -2.91
N ASN A 127 -4.69 -0.95 -2.88
CA ASN A 127 -3.88 -2.16 -2.83
C ASN A 127 -3.10 -2.44 -4.14
N ILE A 128 -3.43 -1.74 -5.24
CA ILE A 128 -2.68 -1.86 -6.51
C ILE A 128 -1.24 -1.33 -6.35
N PRO A 129 -1.02 -0.06 -5.96
CA PRO A 129 0.31 0.48 -5.68
C PRO A 129 1.12 -0.36 -4.69
N GLU A 130 0.50 -0.82 -3.60
CA GLU A 130 1.18 -1.59 -2.55
C GLU A 130 1.69 -2.93 -3.04
N GLY A 131 0.82 -3.68 -3.73
CA GLY A 131 1.19 -4.92 -4.39
C GLY A 131 2.34 -4.70 -5.36
N LEU A 132 2.21 -3.72 -6.26
CA LEU A 132 3.27 -3.37 -7.23
C LEU A 132 4.58 -3.01 -6.54
N ALA A 133 4.56 -2.18 -5.48
CA ALA A 133 5.74 -1.74 -4.76
C ALA A 133 6.53 -2.92 -4.17
N VAL A 134 5.85 -3.78 -3.41
CA VAL A 134 6.47 -4.96 -2.79
C VAL A 134 6.96 -5.93 -3.87
N GLY A 135 6.18 -6.13 -4.94
CA GLY A 135 6.57 -6.97 -6.06
C GLY A 135 7.81 -6.50 -6.80
N LEU A 136 7.90 -5.20 -7.11
CA LEU A 136 9.06 -4.60 -7.78
C LEU A 136 10.31 -4.68 -6.89
N ALA A 137 10.19 -4.42 -5.58
CA ALA A 137 11.31 -4.51 -4.64
C ALA A 137 11.86 -5.95 -4.57
N PHE A 138 11.01 -6.96 -4.37
CA PHE A 138 11.46 -8.35 -4.39
C PHE A 138 11.97 -8.79 -5.77
N GLY A 139 11.35 -8.33 -6.86
CA GLY A 139 11.80 -8.63 -8.20
C GLY A 139 13.20 -8.07 -8.47
N LEU A 140 13.49 -6.84 -7.99
CA LEU A 140 14.82 -6.24 -8.04
C LEU A 140 15.83 -7.06 -7.23
N ALA A 141 15.45 -7.48 -6.02
CA ALA A 141 16.30 -8.31 -5.16
C ALA A 141 16.58 -9.70 -5.76
N LEU A 142 15.58 -10.35 -6.36
CA LEU A 142 15.73 -11.65 -7.02
C LEU A 142 16.70 -11.60 -8.20
N LYS A 143 16.63 -10.52 -8.97
CA LYS A 143 17.52 -10.30 -10.10
C LYS A 143 18.97 -10.09 -9.67
N ASN A 144 19.17 -9.43 -8.53
CA ASN A 144 20.45 -9.25 -7.88
C ASN A 144 20.62 -10.25 -6.74
N SER A 145 20.30 -11.53 -6.96
CA SER A 145 20.21 -12.57 -5.92
C SER A 145 21.44 -12.78 -5.02
N GLY A 146 22.60 -12.21 -5.37
CA GLY A 146 23.79 -12.17 -4.51
C GLY A 146 23.84 -10.99 -3.52
N ASP A 147 22.95 -10.02 -3.66
CA ASP A 147 22.84 -8.82 -2.84
C ASP A 147 21.84 -9.06 -1.70
N VAL A 148 22.38 -9.37 -0.52
CA VAL A 148 21.59 -9.59 0.69
C VAL A 148 20.91 -8.30 1.16
N GLY A 149 21.48 -7.12 0.87
CA GLY A 149 20.93 -5.83 1.23
C GLY A 149 19.62 -5.55 0.50
N LEU A 150 19.58 -5.73 -0.82
CA LEU A 150 18.36 -5.54 -1.60
C LEU A 150 17.22 -6.47 -1.17
N MET A 151 17.54 -7.72 -0.81
CA MET A 151 16.54 -8.65 -0.26
C MET A 151 16.02 -8.18 1.10
N ALA A 152 16.91 -7.67 1.96
CA ALA A 152 16.54 -7.17 3.27
C ALA A 152 15.68 -5.90 3.20
N VAL A 153 15.98 -4.97 2.27
CA VAL A 153 15.13 -3.81 1.96
C VAL A 153 13.75 -4.25 1.46
N ALA A 154 13.67 -5.23 0.55
CA ALA A 154 12.39 -5.75 0.08
C ALA A 154 11.55 -6.41 1.20
N VAL A 155 12.20 -7.12 2.13
CA VAL A 155 11.56 -7.65 3.33
C VAL A 155 11.11 -6.51 4.26
N GLY A 156 11.95 -5.49 4.47
CA GLY A 156 11.61 -4.31 5.26
C GLY A 156 10.38 -3.59 4.71
N LEU A 157 10.31 -3.38 3.39
CA LEU A 157 9.14 -2.83 2.70
C LEU A 157 7.90 -3.71 2.91
N ALA A 158 7.99 -5.02 2.71
CA ALA A 158 6.86 -5.91 2.93
C ALA A 158 6.36 -5.91 4.38
N LEU A 159 7.28 -5.80 5.35
CA LEU A 159 6.93 -5.65 6.76
C LEU A 159 6.22 -4.31 7.03
N GLY A 160 6.74 -3.21 6.50
CA GLY A 160 6.14 -1.89 6.64
C GLY A 160 4.73 -1.84 6.07
N ILE A 161 4.56 -2.25 4.80
CA ILE A 161 3.26 -2.37 4.14
C ILE A 161 2.36 -3.30 4.95
N GLY A 162 2.77 -4.53 5.26
CA GLY A 162 1.92 -5.44 6.04
C GLY A 162 1.47 -4.87 7.41
N LEU A 163 2.31 -4.09 8.10
CA LEU A 163 1.91 -3.44 9.35
C LEU A 163 0.77 -2.44 9.17
N GLN A 164 0.73 -1.70 8.06
CA GLN A 164 -0.32 -0.72 7.80
C GLN A 164 -1.58 -1.34 7.17
N ASN A 165 -1.42 -2.43 6.43
CA ASN A 165 -2.50 -3.20 5.82
C ASN A 165 -3.45 -3.82 6.86
N PHE A 166 -2.95 -4.15 8.06
CA PHE A 166 -3.81 -4.66 9.14
C PHE A 166 -4.87 -3.62 9.58
N PRO A 167 -4.49 -2.39 9.98
CA PRO A 167 -5.45 -1.32 10.20
C PRO A 167 -6.43 -1.10 9.03
N GLU A 168 -5.95 -1.18 7.80
CA GLU A 168 -6.74 -0.97 6.59
C GLU A 168 -7.82 -2.06 6.38
N GLY A 169 -7.46 -3.33 6.54
CA GLY A 169 -8.44 -4.42 6.48
C GLY A 169 -9.54 -4.31 7.54
N ALA A 170 -9.18 -3.82 8.74
CA ALA A 170 -10.16 -3.52 9.79
C ALA A 170 -11.05 -2.33 9.41
N ALA A 171 -10.48 -1.31 8.76
CA ALA A 171 -11.16 -0.11 8.28
C ALA A 171 -12.24 -0.42 7.23
N ILE A 172 -12.17 -1.53 6.50
CA ILE A 172 -13.25 -1.95 5.58
C ILE A 172 -14.33 -2.76 6.31
N SER A 173 -13.89 -3.81 7.02
CA SER A 173 -14.81 -4.82 7.52
C SER A 173 -15.69 -4.30 8.66
N LEU A 174 -15.18 -3.40 9.51
CA LEU A 174 -15.91 -2.87 10.65
C LEU A 174 -17.04 -1.90 10.22
N PRO A 175 -16.80 -0.87 9.38
CA PRO A 175 -17.88 0.00 8.89
C PRO A 175 -18.94 -0.78 8.10
N MET A 176 -18.55 -1.74 7.27
CA MET A 176 -19.51 -2.59 6.56
C MET A 176 -20.44 -3.34 7.52
N LYS A 177 -19.91 -3.79 8.67
CA LYS A 177 -20.70 -4.46 9.71
C LYS A 177 -21.64 -3.48 10.42
N GLU A 178 -21.20 -2.25 10.67
CA GLU A 178 -21.99 -1.18 11.26
C GLU A 178 -23.16 -0.78 10.36
N GLU A 179 -22.96 -0.77 9.04
CA GLU A 179 -24.00 -0.54 8.03
C GLU A 179 -24.98 -1.71 7.87
N GLY A 180 -24.87 -2.77 8.68
CA GLY A 180 -25.83 -3.87 8.72
C GLY A 180 -25.43 -5.13 7.93
N SER A 181 -24.24 -5.18 7.32
CA SER A 181 -23.75 -6.42 6.70
C SER A 181 -23.54 -7.53 7.75
N THR A 182 -23.57 -8.79 7.33
CA THR A 182 -23.20 -9.92 8.21
C THR A 182 -21.69 -9.94 8.45
N LYS A 183 -21.24 -10.42 9.62
CA LYS A 183 -19.80 -10.52 9.94
C LYS A 183 -19.01 -11.24 8.83
N ARG A 184 -19.55 -12.35 8.33
CA ARG A 184 -18.94 -13.13 7.24
C ARG A 184 -18.82 -12.31 5.96
N ARG A 185 -19.85 -11.56 5.59
CA ARG A 185 -19.82 -10.74 4.38
C ARG A 185 -18.81 -9.60 4.52
N SER A 186 -18.80 -8.89 5.64
CA SER A 186 -17.83 -7.83 5.92
C SER A 186 -16.39 -8.35 5.87
N PHE A 187 -16.12 -9.50 6.48
CA PHE A 187 -14.82 -10.16 6.40
C PHE A 187 -14.43 -10.52 4.97
N LEU A 188 -15.35 -11.12 4.19
CA LEU A 188 -15.05 -11.52 2.81
C LEU A 188 -14.74 -10.33 1.91
N TYR A 189 -15.40 -9.18 2.11
CA TYR A 189 -15.09 -7.96 1.35
C TYR A 189 -13.71 -7.39 1.75
N GLY A 190 -13.38 -7.34 3.04
CA GLY A 190 -12.07 -6.88 3.50
C GLY A 190 -10.91 -7.83 3.11
N MET A 191 -11.16 -9.14 3.07
CA MET A 191 -10.19 -10.10 2.53
C MET A 191 -10.07 -9.94 1.00
N ALA A 192 -11.18 -9.76 0.29
CA ALA A 192 -11.17 -9.64 -1.17
C ALA A 192 -10.46 -8.38 -1.66
N SER A 193 -10.54 -7.25 -0.93
CA SER A 193 -9.79 -6.04 -1.29
C SER A 193 -8.28 -6.28 -1.21
N GLY A 194 -7.80 -7.01 -0.20
CA GLY A 194 -6.37 -7.35 -0.06
C GLY A 194 -5.88 -8.36 -1.10
N ALA A 195 -6.77 -9.13 -1.73
CA ALA A 195 -6.37 -10.11 -2.76
C ALA A 195 -5.77 -9.45 -4.01
N VAL A 196 -5.95 -8.14 -4.17
CA VAL A 196 -5.31 -7.32 -5.21
C VAL A 196 -3.78 -7.29 -5.03
N GLU A 197 -3.30 -7.23 -3.80
CA GLU A 197 -1.88 -7.09 -3.47
C GLU A 197 -1.01 -8.21 -4.06
N PRO A 198 -1.30 -9.52 -3.88
CA PRO A 198 -0.48 -10.59 -4.45
C PRO A 198 -0.59 -10.64 -5.98
N ILE A 199 -1.72 -10.24 -6.57
CA ILE A 199 -1.89 -10.19 -8.03
C ILE A 199 -0.93 -9.16 -8.62
N PHE A 200 -0.95 -7.94 -8.08
CA PHE A 200 -0.09 -6.85 -8.54
C PHE A 200 1.37 -7.02 -8.07
N GLY A 201 1.60 -7.72 -6.96
CA GLY A 201 2.94 -8.13 -6.53
C GLY A 201 3.59 -9.13 -7.47
N LEU A 202 2.85 -10.15 -7.93
CA LEU A 202 3.35 -11.05 -8.96
C LEU A 202 3.61 -10.32 -10.29
N LEU A 203 2.73 -9.37 -10.65
CA LEU A 203 2.98 -8.49 -11.80
C LEU A 203 4.26 -7.67 -11.62
N GLY A 204 4.49 -7.09 -10.45
CA GLY A 204 5.71 -6.35 -10.12
C GLY A 204 6.98 -7.21 -10.24
N VAL A 205 6.96 -8.42 -9.68
CA VAL A 205 8.07 -9.40 -9.81
C VAL A 205 8.31 -9.76 -11.28
N PHE A 206 7.25 -9.97 -12.06
CA PHE A 206 7.35 -10.26 -13.49
C PHE A 206 7.95 -9.10 -14.28
N LEU A 207 7.47 -7.87 -14.06
CA LEU A 207 8.00 -6.67 -14.70
C LEU A 207 9.49 -6.48 -14.39
N ALA A 208 9.87 -6.72 -13.14
CA ALA A 208 11.27 -6.67 -12.69
C ALA A 208 12.18 -7.69 -13.41
N ALA A 209 11.67 -8.90 -13.65
CA ALA A 209 12.41 -9.97 -14.31
C ALA A 209 12.63 -9.70 -15.81
N VAL A 210 11.64 -9.10 -16.48
CA VAL A 210 11.66 -8.98 -17.95
C VAL A 210 12.16 -7.61 -18.44
N LEU A 211 12.06 -6.55 -17.62
CA LEU A 211 12.22 -5.18 -18.10
C LEU A 211 13.30 -4.38 -17.33
N THR A 212 14.57 -4.77 -17.43
CA THR A 212 15.71 -4.08 -16.77
C THR A 212 15.71 -2.55 -16.92
N PRO A 213 15.59 -1.99 -18.14
CA PRO A 213 15.68 -0.54 -18.34
C PRO A 213 14.45 0.21 -17.82
N ILE A 214 13.34 -0.51 -17.57
CA ILE A 214 12.07 0.06 -17.12
C ILE A 214 11.99 0.09 -15.59
N MET A 215 12.83 -0.67 -14.88
CA MET A 215 12.81 -0.74 -13.42
C MET A 215 12.82 0.63 -12.72
N PRO A 216 13.69 1.60 -13.07
CA PRO A 216 13.66 2.94 -12.47
C PRO A 216 12.30 3.63 -12.59
N TRP A 217 11.68 3.50 -13.77
CA TRP A 217 10.38 4.11 -14.07
C TRP A 217 9.25 3.41 -13.31
N ALA A 218 9.32 2.08 -13.20
CA ALA A 218 8.31 1.27 -12.51
C ALA A 218 8.32 1.51 -10.99
N LEU A 219 9.50 1.57 -10.37
CA LEU A 219 9.65 1.91 -8.95
C LEU A 219 9.12 3.32 -8.65
N ALA A 220 9.52 4.29 -9.47
CA ALA A 220 9.03 5.66 -9.35
C ALA A 220 7.51 5.78 -9.60
N PHE A 221 6.97 4.99 -10.53
CA PHE A 221 5.53 4.87 -10.77
C PHE A 221 4.79 4.36 -9.54
N ALA A 222 5.27 3.28 -8.91
CA ALA A 222 4.66 2.76 -7.69
C ALA A 222 4.70 3.81 -6.55
N ALA A 223 5.81 4.55 -6.41
CA ALA A 223 5.93 5.61 -5.43
C ALA A 223 4.95 6.77 -5.67
N GLY A 224 4.81 7.23 -6.93
CA GLY A 224 3.87 8.28 -7.28
C GLY A 224 2.42 7.89 -7.06
N ALA A 225 2.08 6.63 -7.38
CA ALA A 225 0.77 6.07 -7.13
C ALA A 225 0.47 6.00 -5.61
N MET A 226 1.41 5.55 -4.78
CA MET A 226 1.22 5.54 -3.32
C MET A 226 1.11 6.94 -2.72
N ILE A 227 1.94 7.90 -3.14
CA ILE A 227 1.84 9.28 -2.63
C ILE A 227 0.50 9.92 -3.03
N PHE A 228 -0.04 9.60 -4.21
CA PHE A 228 -1.39 10.05 -4.59
C PHE A 228 -2.42 9.60 -3.56
N VAL A 229 -2.47 8.30 -3.21
CA VAL A 229 -3.39 7.77 -2.18
C VAL A 229 -3.19 8.46 -0.83
N VAL A 230 -1.93 8.65 -0.41
CA VAL A 230 -1.61 9.28 0.87
C VAL A 230 -2.18 10.69 0.97
N VAL A 231 -1.99 11.50 -0.08
CA VAL A 231 -2.36 12.92 -0.09
C VAL A 231 -3.84 13.11 -0.33
N GLU A 232 -4.42 12.35 -1.27
CA GLU A 232 -5.82 12.48 -1.65
C GLU A 232 -6.75 11.94 -0.56
N GLU A 233 -6.34 10.88 0.15
CA GLU A 233 -7.26 10.16 1.02
C GLU A 233 -6.77 10.04 2.47
N LEU A 234 -5.61 9.43 2.71
CA LEU A 234 -5.21 9.04 4.08
C LEU A 234 -4.97 10.26 4.98
N ILE A 235 -4.28 11.29 4.49
CA ILE A 235 -4.02 12.52 5.26
C ILE A 235 -5.32 13.29 5.54
N PRO A 236 -6.19 13.55 4.55
CA PRO A 236 -7.50 14.15 4.78
C PRO A 236 -8.34 13.35 5.78
N GLU A 237 -8.46 12.04 5.60
CA GLU A 237 -9.26 11.19 6.50
C GLU A 237 -8.70 11.13 7.93
N ALA A 238 -7.38 11.11 8.10
CA ALA A 238 -6.74 11.15 9.41
C ALA A 238 -6.98 12.47 10.17
N ARG A 239 -7.47 13.51 9.49
CA ARG A 239 -7.80 14.83 10.07
C ARG A 239 -9.30 15.16 10.05
N LEU A 240 -10.16 14.29 9.55
CA LEU A 240 -11.61 14.50 9.52
C LEU A 240 -12.18 14.74 10.92
N GLY A 241 -13.11 15.70 11.04
CA GLY A 241 -13.79 16.07 12.30
C GLY A 241 -13.06 17.15 13.11
N GLU A 242 -13.21 17.15 14.44
CA GLU A 242 -12.55 18.13 15.32
C GLU A 242 -11.02 17.99 15.30
N HIS A 243 -10.31 19.12 15.39
CA HIS A 243 -8.85 19.15 15.35
C HIS A 243 -8.23 18.20 16.39
N SER A 244 -7.30 17.35 15.96
CA SER A 244 -6.64 16.39 16.82
C SER A 244 -5.24 16.05 16.32
N HIS A 245 -4.30 15.91 17.25
CA HIS A 245 -2.92 15.52 16.95
C HIS A 245 -2.74 14.00 16.77
N MET A 246 -3.79 13.19 16.99
CA MET A 246 -3.68 11.73 16.99
C MET A 246 -3.28 11.16 15.62
N GLY A 247 -3.84 11.70 14.53
CA GLY A 247 -3.43 11.32 13.17
C GLY A 247 -2.00 11.76 12.85
N THR A 248 -1.58 12.92 13.35
CA THR A 248 -0.20 13.40 13.18
C THR A 248 0.80 12.51 13.91
N PHE A 249 0.51 12.10 15.15
CA PHE A 249 1.36 11.15 15.87
C PHE A 249 1.38 9.77 15.21
N GLY A 250 0.25 9.31 14.68
CA GLY A 250 0.18 8.12 13.83
C GLY A 250 1.13 8.22 12.65
N PHE A 251 1.06 9.32 11.89
CA PHE A 251 1.96 9.59 10.76
C PHE A 251 3.42 9.56 11.16
N MET A 252 3.80 10.29 12.21
CA MET A 252 5.19 10.30 12.68
C MET A 252 5.66 8.90 13.07
N ALA A 253 4.83 8.13 13.77
CA ALA A 253 5.17 6.77 14.17
C ALA A 253 5.35 5.83 12.96
N GLY A 254 4.41 5.85 12.01
CA GLY A 254 4.48 5.04 10.79
C GLY A 254 5.70 5.40 9.92
N PHE A 255 5.94 6.69 9.75
CA PHE A 255 7.10 7.20 9.01
C PHE A 255 8.41 6.76 9.65
N ILE A 256 8.57 6.91 10.97
CA ILE A 256 9.78 6.51 11.70
C ILE A 256 9.98 5.00 11.63
N ILE A 257 8.92 4.20 11.83
CA ILE A 257 9.01 2.74 11.78
C ILE A 257 9.45 2.30 10.39
N MET A 258 8.83 2.82 9.33
CA MET A 258 9.20 2.45 7.97
C MET A 258 10.61 2.91 7.60
N MET A 259 11.02 4.12 8.00
CA MET A 259 12.40 4.60 7.83
C MET A 259 13.40 3.69 8.54
N ILE A 260 13.10 3.24 9.77
CA ILE A 260 13.97 2.29 10.50
C ILE A 260 14.00 0.95 9.78
N LEU A 261 12.85 0.43 9.32
CA LEU A 261 12.80 -0.84 8.59
C LEU A 261 13.63 -0.78 7.32
N ASP A 262 13.63 0.34 6.61
CA ASP A 262 14.45 0.52 5.41
C ASP A 262 15.95 0.63 5.77
N VAL A 263 16.31 1.67 6.55
CA VAL A 263 17.72 2.00 6.86
C VAL A 263 18.43 0.95 7.71
N ALA A 264 17.72 0.23 8.58
CA ALA A 264 18.33 -0.80 9.40
C ALA A 264 18.51 -2.13 8.66
N PHE A 265 17.75 -2.36 7.58
CA PHE A 265 17.84 -3.58 6.78
C PHE A 265 18.68 -3.44 5.51
N GLY A 266 18.98 -2.23 5.03
CA GLY A 266 19.97 -2.02 3.96
C GLY A 266 20.19 -0.57 3.62
#